data_AF-A0A2D7DEL7-F1
#
_entry.id   AF-A0A2D7DEL7-F1
#
_cell.length_a   1.000
_cell.length_b   1.000
_cell.length_c   1.000
_cell.angle_alpha   90.00
_cell.angle_beta   90.00
_cell.angle_gamma   90.00
#
_symmetry.space_group_name_H-M   'P 1'
#
loop_
_entity.id
_entity.type
_entity.pdbx_description
1 polymer ?
#
loop_
_entity_poly.entity_id
_entity_poly.type
_entity_poly.pdbx_seq_one_letter_code
_entity_poly.pdbx_strand_id
1 'polypeptide(L)'
;MEQPSTDLTMIEPKDSLIQRATSVFMRLGVRAVNMADVCSELGISKKTLYKYVSDKRDLIFQCMSWHCSQIERVIQEAKSTSKNTIEAELKLIRFIHQITSDMHPSVLFDLSKYHPKAFRFVNERRDEILRGTMEENIRRGQTEGLYRADVNPAVASRFFIGLSHEVQTMVEGGSNLTPLSQLYLESAMYHIRAIASAKGIAFLEEKIKEENLFT
;
A
#
# COMPACT_ATOMS: atom_id res chain seq x y z
N MET A 1 50.84 -5.78 -16.43
CA MET A 1 49.69 -4.88 -16.19
C MET A 1 48.51 -5.77 -15.85
N GLU A 2 48.37 -6.09 -14.57
CA GLU A 2 47.21 -6.82 -14.05
C GLU A 2 46.07 -5.82 -13.83
N GLN A 3 44.88 -6.13 -14.33
CA GLN A 3 43.67 -5.38 -14.01
C GLN A 3 43.30 -5.65 -12.55
N PRO A 4 42.89 -4.63 -11.77
CA PRO A 4 42.43 -4.87 -10.41
C PRO A 4 41.07 -5.57 -10.47
N SER A 5 41.04 -6.77 -9.89
CA SER A 5 39.85 -7.53 -9.55
C SER A 5 38.87 -6.68 -8.76
N THR A 6 37.65 -6.49 -9.29
CA THR A 6 36.55 -5.87 -8.55
C THR A 6 36.13 -6.81 -7.43
N ASP A 7 36.41 -6.41 -6.19
CA ASP A 7 36.02 -7.11 -4.98
C ASP A 7 34.48 -7.18 -4.87
N LEU A 8 33.94 -8.40 -4.96
CA LEU A 8 32.52 -8.74 -4.99
C LEU A 8 31.92 -8.92 -3.58
N THR A 9 32.19 -7.98 -2.67
CA THR A 9 31.66 -8.05 -1.29
C THR A 9 31.02 -6.76 -0.79
N MET A 10 30.28 -6.04 -1.64
CA MET A 10 29.29 -5.08 -1.13
C MET A 10 28.10 -5.85 -0.56
N ILE A 11 28.08 -6.02 0.76
CA ILE A 11 26.94 -6.57 1.49
C ILE A 11 25.72 -5.70 1.18
N GLU A 12 24.76 -6.23 0.44
CA GLU A 12 23.48 -5.55 0.22
C GLU A 12 22.85 -5.21 1.59
N PRO A 13 22.47 -3.93 1.83
CA PRO A 13 21.75 -3.57 3.04
C PRO A 13 20.50 -4.42 3.19
N LYS A 14 20.24 -4.91 4.41
CA LYS A 14 19.09 -5.79 4.71
C LYS A 14 17.78 -5.25 4.11
N ASP A 15 17.55 -3.94 4.21
CA ASP A 15 16.34 -3.30 3.71
C ASP A 15 16.20 -3.36 2.19
N SER A 16 17.30 -3.27 1.44
CA SER A 16 17.30 -3.42 -0.03
C SER A 16 16.92 -4.85 -0.43
N LEU A 17 17.45 -5.85 0.28
CA LEU A 17 17.10 -7.25 0.04
C LEU A 17 15.61 -7.50 0.33
N ILE A 18 15.09 -6.99 1.46
CA ILE A 18 13.69 -7.15 1.84
C ILE A 18 12.76 -6.42 0.86
N GLN A 19 13.12 -5.22 0.39
CA GLN A 19 12.38 -4.49 -0.64
C GLN A 19 12.26 -5.33 -1.93
N ARG A 20 13.37 -5.88 -2.41
CA ARG A 20 13.39 -6.67 -3.64
C ARG A 20 12.62 -7.97 -3.48
N ALA A 21 12.76 -8.66 -2.35
CA ALA A 21 11.96 -9.84 -2.04
C ALA A 21 10.45 -9.51 -1.95
N THR A 22 10.09 -8.33 -1.44
CA THR A 22 8.70 -7.85 -1.41
C THR A 22 8.15 -7.74 -2.83
N SER A 23 8.91 -7.13 -3.76
CA SER A 23 8.52 -7.03 -5.17
C SER A 23 8.29 -8.40 -5.82
N VAL A 24 9.15 -9.39 -5.53
CA VAL A 24 8.99 -10.77 -6.02
C VAL A 24 7.67 -11.37 -5.54
N PHE A 25 7.37 -11.30 -4.23
CA PHE A 25 6.11 -11.84 -3.71
C PHE A 25 4.87 -11.11 -4.23
N MET A 26 4.95 -9.78 -4.36
CA MET A 26 3.83 -8.99 -4.89
C MET A 26 3.54 -9.33 -6.35
N ARG A 27 4.56 -9.57 -7.18
CA ARG A 27 4.38 -9.84 -8.62
C ARG A 27 4.07 -11.29 -8.96
N LEU A 28 4.62 -12.24 -8.20
CA LEU A 28 4.55 -13.68 -8.52
C LEU A 28 3.62 -14.47 -7.58
N GLY A 29 3.09 -13.82 -6.54
CA GLY A 29 2.28 -14.46 -5.51
C GLY A 29 3.10 -15.05 -4.37
N VAL A 30 2.50 -15.12 -3.19
CA VAL A 30 3.21 -15.54 -1.96
C VAL A 30 3.35 -17.06 -1.90
N ARG A 31 2.33 -17.80 -2.35
CA ARG A 31 2.36 -19.26 -2.26
C ARG A 31 3.29 -19.90 -3.28
N ALA A 32 3.22 -19.45 -4.53
CA ALA A 32 3.94 -20.05 -5.66
C ALA A 32 5.47 -19.88 -5.56
N VAL A 33 5.93 -18.77 -5.01
CA VAL A 33 7.36 -18.44 -4.89
C VAL A 33 8.00 -19.20 -3.73
N ASN A 34 9.00 -20.03 -4.02
CA ASN A 34 9.84 -20.68 -3.00
C ASN A 34 11.14 -19.88 -2.73
N MET A 35 11.91 -20.26 -1.71
CA MET A 35 13.13 -19.55 -1.32
C MET A 35 14.22 -19.56 -2.41
N ALA A 36 14.28 -20.60 -3.24
CA ALA A 36 15.19 -20.68 -4.37
C ALA A 36 14.79 -19.70 -5.49
N ASP A 37 13.49 -19.56 -5.74
CA ASP A 37 12.96 -18.58 -6.70
C ASP A 37 13.30 -17.16 -6.26
N VAL A 38 13.11 -16.83 -4.97
CA VAL A 38 13.55 -15.54 -4.40
C VAL A 38 15.03 -15.31 -4.63
N CYS A 39 15.88 -16.29 -4.32
CA CYS A 39 17.33 -16.19 -4.56
C CYS A 39 17.65 -15.93 -6.04
N SER A 40 16.97 -16.62 -6.95
CA SER A 40 17.16 -16.48 -8.40
C SER A 40 16.76 -15.08 -8.88
N GLU A 41 15.58 -14.60 -8.49
CA GLU A 41 15.09 -13.25 -8.83
C GLU A 41 15.98 -12.15 -8.24
N LEU A 42 16.58 -12.39 -7.07
CA LEU A 42 17.50 -11.46 -6.43
C LEU A 42 18.96 -11.59 -6.91
N GLY A 43 19.30 -12.63 -7.69
CA GLY A 43 20.68 -12.90 -8.09
C GLY A 43 21.62 -13.15 -6.91
N ILE A 44 21.11 -13.75 -5.81
CA ILE A 44 21.88 -14.02 -4.59
C ILE A 44 21.91 -15.51 -4.24
N SER A 45 22.92 -15.93 -3.48
CA SER A 45 22.96 -17.30 -2.96
C SER A 45 21.96 -17.52 -1.82
N LYS A 46 21.53 -18.77 -1.61
CA LYS A 46 20.76 -19.16 -0.40
C LYS A 46 21.49 -18.76 0.88
N LYS A 47 22.81 -18.98 0.93
CA LYS A 47 23.64 -18.59 2.08
C LYS A 47 23.55 -17.10 2.36
N THR A 48 23.48 -16.25 1.33
CA THR A 48 23.29 -14.80 1.48
C THR A 48 21.92 -14.47 2.04
N LEU A 49 20.85 -15.06 1.49
CA LEU A 49 19.48 -14.83 1.96
C LEU A 49 19.31 -15.23 3.43
N TYR A 50 19.79 -16.42 3.80
CA TYR A 50 19.68 -16.93 5.17
C TYR A 50 20.53 -16.20 6.22
N LYS A 51 21.37 -15.22 5.83
CA LYS A 51 21.98 -14.29 6.79
C LYS A 51 20.97 -13.32 7.40
N TYR A 52 19.89 -13.03 6.68
CA TYR A 52 18.91 -11.99 7.06
C TYR A 52 17.56 -12.55 7.50
N VAL A 53 17.25 -13.78 7.08
CA VAL A 53 15.97 -14.45 7.36
C VAL A 53 16.19 -15.90 7.77
N SER A 54 15.35 -16.39 8.67
CA SER A 54 15.41 -17.75 9.20
C SER A 54 14.68 -18.77 8.32
N ASP A 55 13.51 -18.40 7.80
CA ASP A 55 12.71 -19.21 6.90
C ASP A 55 11.83 -18.34 5.97
N LYS A 56 11.03 -18.98 5.11
CA LYS A 56 10.09 -18.28 4.20
C LYS A 56 9.06 -17.44 4.95
N ARG A 57 8.59 -17.89 6.12
CA ARG A 57 7.56 -17.17 6.90
C ARG A 57 8.15 -15.90 7.51
N ASP A 58 9.38 -15.98 8.01
CA ASP A 58 10.13 -14.83 8.49
C ASP A 58 10.38 -13.81 7.36
N LEU A 59 10.83 -14.28 6.19
CA LEU A 59 10.98 -13.40 5.02
C LEU A 59 9.66 -12.71 4.64
N ILE A 60 8.55 -13.45 4.57
CA ILE A 60 7.23 -12.88 4.28
C ILE A 60 6.85 -11.82 5.31
N PHE A 61 7.04 -12.11 6.61
CA PHE A 61 6.72 -11.17 7.67
C PHE A 61 7.54 -9.88 7.54
N GLN A 62 8.85 -9.99 7.28
CA GLN A 62 9.71 -8.82 7.08
C GLN A 62 9.32 -8.02 5.83
N CYS A 63 9.00 -8.69 4.71
CA CYS A 63 8.48 -8.04 3.51
C CYS A 63 7.17 -7.28 3.76
N MET A 64 6.24 -7.90 4.48
CA MET A 64 4.96 -7.28 4.84
C MET A 64 5.14 -6.08 5.78
N SER A 65 6.04 -6.19 6.77
CA SER A 65 6.38 -5.07 7.64
C SER A 65 7.02 -3.91 6.88
N TRP A 66 7.95 -4.21 5.97
CA TRP A 66 8.56 -3.19 5.12
C TRP A 66 7.52 -2.50 4.24
N HIS A 67 6.57 -3.26 3.68
CA HIS A 67 5.47 -2.73 2.88
C HIS A 67 4.60 -1.73 3.67
N CYS A 68 4.21 -2.07 4.91
CA CYS A 68 3.49 -1.15 5.80
C CYS A 68 4.28 0.14 6.04
N SER A 69 5.59 0.04 6.33
CA SER A 69 6.43 1.22 6.53
C SER A 69 6.56 2.09 5.27
N GLN A 70 6.53 1.51 4.07
CA GLN A 70 6.50 2.30 2.83
C GLN A 70 5.20 3.07 2.68
N ILE A 71 4.05 2.46 3.01
CA ILE A 71 2.75 3.15 2.97
C ILE A 71 2.77 4.36 3.91
N GLU A 72 3.28 4.20 5.14
CA GLU A 72 3.43 5.31 6.09
C GLU A 72 4.30 6.44 5.54
N ARG A 73 5.44 6.09 4.95
CA ARG A 73 6.35 7.08 4.34
C ARG A 73 5.63 7.86 3.25
N VAL A 74 4.90 7.18 2.37
CA VAL A 74 4.15 7.83 1.28
C VAL A 74 3.03 8.72 1.82
N ILE A 75 2.35 8.32 2.91
CA ILE A 75 1.36 9.18 3.59
C ILE A 75 2.02 10.47 4.09
N GLN A 76 3.16 10.38 4.77
CA GLN A 76 3.86 11.56 5.26
C GLN A 76 4.41 12.46 4.14
N GLU A 77 4.90 11.85 3.06
CA GLU A 77 5.36 12.57 1.88
C GLU A 77 4.22 13.28 1.16
N ALA A 78 3.09 12.60 0.94
CA ALA A 78 1.90 13.19 0.34
C ALA A 78 1.38 14.36 1.18
N LYS A 79 1.35 14.20 2.51
CA LYS A 79 0.94 15.26 3.44
C LYS A 79 1.85 16.49 3.37
N SER A 80 3.17 16.28 3.31
CA SER A 80 4.18 17.36 3.36
C SER A 80 4.39 18.08 2.03
N THR A 81 4.16 17.39 0.90
CA THR A 81 4.40 17.94 -0.45
C THR A 81 3.13 18.50 -1.12
N SER A 82 1.94 18.25 -0.56
CA SER A 82 0.68 18.70 -1.13
C SER A 82 0.20 20.03 -0.58
N LYS A 83 -0.33 20.87 -1.47
CA LYS A 83 -0.85 22.19 -1.12
C LYS A 83 -2.11 22.09 -0.27
N ASN A 84 -2.91 21.05 -0.47
CA ASN A 84 -4.14 20.80 0.26
C ASN A 84 -4.41 19.31 0.49
N THR A 85 -5.44 19.02 1.28
CA THR A 85 -5.76 17.66 1.71
C THR A 85 -6.25 16.76 0.57
N ILE A 86 -7.02 17.29 -0.40
CA ILE A 86 -7.51 16.50 -1.54
C ILE A 86 -6.35 16.14 -2.47
N GLU A 87 -5.39 17.04 -2.68
CA GLU A 87 -4.17 16.74 -3.44
C GLU A 87 -3.32 15.66 -2.75
N ALA A 88 -3.19 15.71 -1.41
CA ALA A 88 -2.53 14.65 -0.65
C ALA A 88 -3.24 13.29 -0.82
N GLU A 89 -4.57 13.28 -0.74
CA GLU A 89 -5.37 12.07 -0.90
C GLU A 89 -5.25 11.48 -2.31
N LEU A 90 -5.28 12.31 -3.36
CA LEU A 90 -5.10 11.85 -4.74
C LEU A 90 -3.72 11.24 -4.99
N LYS A 91 -2.64 11.78 -4.39
CA LYS A 91 -1.31 11.16 -4.43
C LYS A 91 -1.33 9.77 -3.80
N LEU A 92 -2.02 9.60 -2.68
CA LEU A 92 -2.15 8.30 -2.01
C LEU A 92 -2.97 7.31 -2.84
N ILE A 93 -4.09 7.74 -3.40
CA ILE A 93 -4.94 6.91 -4.26
C ILE A 93 -4.13 6.42 -5.46
N ARG A 94 -3.35 7.28 -6.11
CA ARG A 94 -2.48 6.87 -7.23
C ARG A 94 -1.45 5.82 -6.81
N PHE A 95 -0.79 6.02 -5.67
CA PHE A 95 0.20 5.08 -5.16
C PHE A 95 -0.43 3.71 -4.86
N ILE A 96 -1.57 3.69 -4.17
CA ILE A 96 -2.29 2.45 -3.86
C ILE A 96 -2.79 1.79 -5.15
N HIS A 97 -3.35 2.56 -6.08
CA HIS A 97 -3.79 2.06 -7.37
C HIS A 97 -2.65 1.39 -8.14
N GLN A 98 -1.48 2.02 -8.22
CA GLN A 98 -0.31 1.44 -8.89
C GLN A 98 0.10 0.11 -8.25
N ILE A 99 0.31 0.11 -6.93
CA ILE A 99 0.74 -1.09 -6.20
C ILE A 99 -0.24 -2.23 -6.37
N THR A 100 -1.54 -1.96 -6.31
CA THR A 100 -2.59 -2.98 -6.41
C THR A 100 -2.85 -3.42 -7.84
N SER A 101 -2.50 -2.60 -8.84
CA SER A 101 -2.55 -2.98 -10.27
C SER A 101 -1.40 -3.94 -10.62
N ASP A 102 -0.22 -3.74 -10.04
CA ASP A 102 0.95 -4.60 -10.26
C ASP A 102 0.95 -5.87 -9.37
N MET A 103 0.01 -5.94 -8.42
CA MET A 103 -0.08 -7.05 -7.47
C MET A 103 -0.71 -8.28 -8.11
N HIS A 104 -0.07 -9.43 -7.93
CA HIS A 104 -0.60 -10.71 -8.35
C HIS A 104 -1.92 -10.99 -7.59
N PRO A 105 -3.00 -11.39 -8.28
CA PRO A 105 -4.33 -11.56 -7.67
C PRO A 105 -4.37 -12.54 -6.49
N SER A 106 -3.43 -13.50 -6.43
CA SER A 106 -3.38 -14.47 -5.33
C SER A 106 -2.81 -13.91 -4.03
N VAL A 107 -2.11 -12.76 -4.02
CA VAL A 107 -1.33 -12.30 -2.87
C VAL A 107 -2.20 -12.16 -1.62
N LEU A 108 -3.33 -11.46 -1.70
CA LEU A 108 -4.22 -11.27 -0.55
C LEU A 108 -4.78 -12.60 -0.05
N PHE A 109 -5.25 -13.45 -0.95
CA PHE A 109 -5.74 -14.78 -0.60
C PHE A 109 -4.66 -15.66 0.03
N ASP A 110 -3.45 -15.65 -0.52
CA ASP A 110 -2.33 -16.45 -0.05
C ASP A 110 -1.89 -16.01 1.36
N LEU A 111 -1.84 -14.69 1.60
CA LEU A 111 -1.54 -14.13 2.91
C LEU A 111 -2.62 -14.51 3.93
N SER A 112 -3.89 -14.30 3.60
CA SER A 112 -5.03 -14.59 4.47
C SER A 112 -5.09 -16.08 4.84
N LYS A 113 -4.96 -16.98 3.84
CA LYS A 113 -5.12 -18.43 4.03
C LYS A 113 -3.89 -19.13 4.61
N TYR A 114 -2.68 -18.81 4.12
CA TYR A 114 -1.48 -19.59 4.45
C TYR A 114 -0.52 -18.85 5.40
N HIS A 115 -0.66 -17.52 5.52
CA HIS A 115 0.18 -16.69 6.38
C HIS A 115 -0.64 -15.78 7.31
N PRO A 116 -1.63 -16.32 8.06
CA PRO A 116 -2.61 -15.51 8.79
C PRO A 116 -2.00 -14.62 9.88
N LYS A 117 -0.82 -14.97 10.41
CA LYS A 117 -0.08 -14.09 11.34
C LYS A 117 0.43 -12.82 10.66
N ALA A 118 1.03 -12.94 9.47
CA ALA A 118 1.52 -11.80 8.70
C ALA A 118 0.34 -10.96 8.18
N PHE A 119 -0.73 -11.62 7.72
CA PHE A 119 -1.94 -10.94 7.26
C PHE A 119 -2.60 -10.10 8.37
N ARG A 120 -2.79 -10.67 9.57
CA ARG A 120 -3.31 -9.91 10.72
C ARG A 120 -2.43 -8.72 11.06
N PHE A 121 -1.12 -8.92 11.12
CA PHE A 121 -0.18 -7.84 11.41
C PHE A 121 -0.31 -6.67 10.41
N VAL A 122 -0.38 -6.97 9.11
CA VAL A 122 -0.57 -5.94 8.06
C VAL A 122 -1.89 -5.21 8.23
N ASN A 123 -2.97 -5.94 8.49
CA ASN A 123 -4.30 -5.35 8.64
C ASN A 123 -4.39 -4.47 9.89
N GLU A 124 -3.88 -4.93 11.03
CA GLU A 124 -3.82 -4.16 12.27
C GLU A 124 -3.00 -2.88 12.08
N ARG A 125 -1.83 -3.00 11.44
CA ARG A 125 -0.97 -1.85 11.17
C ARG A 125 -1.62 -0.86 10.21
N ARG A 126 -2.25 -1.34 9.13
CA ARG A 126 -3.01 -0.50 8.19
C ARG A 126 -4.14 0.24 8.90
N ASP A 127 -4.92 -0.45 9.72
CA ASP A 127 -6.05 0.14 10.42
C ASP A 127 -5.61 1.20 11.44
N GLU A 128 -4.46 0.99 12.10
CA GLU A 128 -3.83 1.98 12.98
C GLU A 128 -3.42 3.23 12.19
N ILE A 129 -2.72 3.04 11.07
CA ILE A 129 -2.29 4.13 10.17
C ILE A 129 -3.51 4.92 9.70
N LEU A 130 -4.50 4.25 9.10
CA LEU A 130 -5.69 4.88 8.54
C LEU A 130 -6.47 5.68 9.59
N ARG A 131 -6.61 5.16 10.80
CA ARG A 131 -7.36 5.84 11.88
C ARG A 131 -6.75 7.20 12.20
N GLY A 132 -5.43 7.25 12.41
CA GLY A 132 -4.74 8.50 12.74
C GLY A 132 -4.71 9.47 11.57
N THR A 133 -4.33 8.97 10.39
CA THR A 133 -4.07 9.83 9.22
C THR A 133 -5.35 10.38 8.60
N MET A 134 -6.43 9.59 8.57
CA MET A 134 -7.70 10.03 8.01
C MET A 134 -8.37 11.09 8.89
N GLU A 135 -8.34 10.94 10.22
CA GLU A 135 -8.91 11.96 11.10
C GLU A 135 -8.18 13.30 10.96
N GLU A 136 -6.84 13.29 10.88
CA GLU A 136 -6.06 14.49 10.63
C GLU A 136 -6.34 15.10 9.25
N ASN A 137 -6.43 14.27 8.21
CA ASN A 137 -6.76 14.68 6.86
C ASN A 137 -8.14 15.39 6.84
N ILE A 138 -9.15 14.80 7.49
CA ILE A 138 -10.49 15.39 7.54
C ILE A 138 -10.47 16.75 8.24
N ARG A 139 -9.82 16.86 9.41
CA ARG A 139 -9.70 18.14 10.15
C ARG A 139 -8.98 19.21 9.33
N ARG A 140 -7.92 18.83 8.61
CA ARG A 140 -7.20 19.72 7.68
C ARG A 140 -8.12 20.20 6.57
N GLY A 141 -8.84 19.29 5.89
CA GLY A 141 -9.76 19.65 4.83
C GLY A 141 -10.92 20.53 5.27
N GLN A 142 -11.40 20.38 6.51
CA GLN A 142 -12.38 21.28 7.10
C GLN A 142 -11.81 22.69 7.28
N THR A 143 -10.58 22.79 7.78
CA THR A 143 -9.85 24.07 7.93
C THR A 143 -9.61 24.74 6.57
N GLU A 144 -9.32 23.96 5.52
CA GLU A 144 -9.11 24.44 4.15
C GLU A 144 -10.43 24.76 3.40
N GLY A 145 -11.57 24.43 4.01
CA GLY A 145 -12.91 24.55 3.43
C GLY A 145 -13.19 23.56 2.29
N LEU A 146 -12.34 22.52 2.13
CA LEU A 146 -12.49 21.48 1.11
C LEU A 146 -13.39 20.33 1.57
N TYR A 147 -13.52 20.12 2.88
CA TYR A 147 -14.47 19.16 3.45
C TYR A 147 -15.56 19.87 4.24
N ARG A 148 -16.71 19.22 4.38
CA ARG A 148 -17.87 19.80 5.06
C ARG A 148 -17.61 19.94 6.56
N ALA A 149 -17.97 21.09 7.13
CA ALA A 149 -17.74 21.41 8.54
C ALA A 149 -18.62 20.58 9.50
N ASP A 150 -19.71 19.99 9.02
CA ASP A 150 -20.65 19.16 9.80
C ASP A 150 -20.20 17.70 9.92
N VAL A 151 -19.17 17.28 9.19
CA VAL A 151 -18.64 15.91 9.24
C VAL A 151 -17.87 15.71 10.54
N ASN A 152 -18.21 14.68 11.31
CA ASN A 152 -17.42 14.25 12.46
C ASN A 152 -16.19 13.45 11.97
N PRO A 153 -14.95 13.92 12.18
CA PRO A 153 -13.75 13.24 11.66
C PRO A 153 -13.60 11.80 12.15
N ALA A 154 -13.82 11.54 13.44
CA ALA A 154 -13.66 10.21 14.01
C ALA A 154 -14.67 9.20 13.44
N VAL A 155 -15.91 9.65 13.20
CA VAL A 155 -16.96 8.79 12.61
C VAL A 155 -16.67 8.53 11.13
N ALA A 156 -16.34 9.57 10.36
CA ALA A 156 -16.02 9.42 8.94
C ALA A 156 -14.79 8.53 8.71
N SER A 157 -13.73 8.66 9.51
CA SER A 157 -12.56 7.77 9.45
C SER A 157 -12.94 6.31 9.72
N ARG A 158 -13.85 6.05 10.67
CA ARG A 158 -14.36 4.69 10.92
C ARG A 158 -15.15 4.13 9.74
N PHE A 159 -15.95 4.95 9.06
CA PHE A 159 -16.64 4.53 7.84
C PHE A 159 -15.64 4.18 6.74
N PHE A 160 -14.58 4.96 6.56
CA PHE A 160 -13.55 4.65 5.56
C PHE A 160 -12.82 3.33 5.84
N ILE A 161 -12.45 3.09 7.11
CA ILE A 161 -11.86 1.81 7.52
C ILE A 161 -12.82 0.65 7.22
N GLY A 162 -14.12 0.83 7.49
CA GLY A 162 -15.15 -0.16 7.14
C GLY A 162 -15.22 -0.45 5.64
N LEU A 163 -15.17 0.58 4.79
CA LEU A 163 -15.10 0.41 3.33
C LEU A 163 -13.84 -0.37 2.92
N SER A 164 -12.70 -0.10 3.54
CA SER A 164 -11.45 -0.83 3.28
C SER A 164 -11.55 -2.32 3.66
N HIS A 165 -12.23 -2.65 4.76
CA HIS A 165 -12.51 -4.04 5.15
C HIS A 165 -13.47 -4.73 4.20
N GLU A 166 -14.48 -4.01 3.69
CA GLU A 166 -15.40 -4.55 2.68
C GLU A 166 -14.67 -4.88 1.38
N VAL A 167 -13.76 -4.00 0.91
CA VAL A 167 -12.91 -4.28 -0.26
C VAL A 167 -12.14 -5.60 -0.11
N GLN A 168 -11.57 -5.87 1.07
CA GLN A 168 -10.88 -7.14 1.33
C GLN A 168 -11.83 -8.33 1.31
N THR A 169 -13.00 -8.20 1.95
CA THR A 169 -14.02 -9.26 2.01
C THR A 169 -14.48 -9.65 0.61
N MET A 170 -14.71 -8.67 -0.26
CA MET A 170 -15.11 -8.92 -1.64
C MET A 170 -14.03 -9.67 -2.45
N VAL A 171 -12.75 -9.43 -2.18
CA VAL A 171 -11.64 -10.13 -2.86
C VAL A 171 -11.49 -11.56 -2.33
N GLU A 172 -11.60 -11.76 -1.02
CA GLU A 172 -11.51 -13.09 -0.40
C GLU A 172 -12.65 -14.02 -0.83
N GLY A 173 -13.84 -13.46 -1.12
CA GLY A 173 -15.01 -14.20 -1.58
C GLY A 173 -14.88 -14.82 -2.99
N GLY A 174 -13.84 -14.46 -3.76
CA GLY A 174 -13.50 -15.11 -5.04
C GLY A 174 -14.50 -14.90 -6.18
N SER A 175 -15.55 -14.11 -5.99
CA SER A 175 -16.60 -13.85 -6.99
C SER A 175 -16.52 -12.47 -7.63
N ASN A 176 -15.54 -11.64 -7.27
CA ASN A 176 -15.49 -10.26 -7.74
C ASN A 176 -14.79 -10.17 -9.11
N LEU A 177 -15.53 -9.73 -10.12
CA LEU A 177 -14.99 -9.47 -11.46
C LEU A 177 -14.19 -8.16 -11.53
N THR A 178 -14.32 -7.32 -10.51
CA THR A 178 -13.68 -6.01 -10.43
C THR A 178 -12.24 -6.13 -9.92
N PRO A 179 -11.24 -5.55 -10.62
CA PRO A 179 -9.85 -5.51 -10.17
C PRO A 179 -9.69 -4.86 -8.78
N LEU A 180 -8.74 -5.34 -7.99
CA LEU A 180 -8.45 -4.81 -6.65
C LEU A 180 -8.15 -3.31 -6.66
N SER A 181 -7.37 -2.85 -7.65
CA SER A 181 -7.05 -1.44 -7.83
C SER A 181 -8.29 -0.59 -8.05
N GLN A 182 -9.24 -1.07 -8.85
CA GLN A 182 -10.52 -0.39 -9.07
C GLN A 182 -11.36 -0.36 -7.79
N LEU A 183 -11.42 -1.46 -7.02
CA LEU A 183 -12.17 -1.47 -5.76
C LEU A 183 -11.65 -0.43 -4.76
N TYR A 184 -10.32 -0.34 -4.60
CA TYR A 184 -9.72 0.68 -3.73
C TYR A 184 -9.97 2.09 -4.24
N LEU A 185 -9.82 2.32 -5.55
CA LEU A 185 -10.11 3.61 -6.17
C LEU A 185 -11.56 4.05 -5.92
N GLU A 186 -12.53 3.18 -6.23
CA GLU A 186 -13.96 3.47 -6.06
C GLU A 186 -14.29 3.73 -4.59
N SER A 187 -13.73 2.95 -3.66
CA SER A 187 -13.94 3.15 -2.22
C SER A 187 -13.41 4.51 -1.74
N ALA A 188 -12.27 4.96 -2.25
CA ALA A 188 -11.68 6.25 -1.92
C ALA A 188 -12.47 7.40 -2.55
N MET A 189 -12.87 7.25 -3.81
CA MET A 189 -13.72 8.22 -4.53
C MET A 189 -15.08 8.40 -3.87
N TYR A 190 -15.72 7.30 -3.47
CA TYR A 190 -16.95 7.30 -2.70
C TYR A 190 -16.77 8.08 -1.39
N HIS A 191 -15.70 7.78 -0.65
CA HIS A 191 -15.45 8.42 0.63
C HIS A 191 -15.20 9.92 0.51
N ILE A 192 -14.30 10.35 -0.39
CA ILE A 192 -14.00 11.78 -0.60
C ILE A 192 -15.27 12.54 -0.99
N ARG A 193 -16.05 12.02 -1.95
CA ARG A 193 -17.29 12.69 -2.38
C ARG A 193 -18.33 12.76 -1.26
N ALA A 194 -18.37 11.78 -0.35
CA ALA A 194 -19.28 11.80 0.79
C ALA A 194 -18.95 12.90 1.82
N ILE A 195 -17.66 13.27 1.97
CA ILE A 195 -17.21 14.25 2.97
C ILE A 195 -16.86 15.62 2.39
N ALA A 196 -16.69 15.74 1.08
CA ALA A 196 -16.28 16.97 0.42
C ALA A 196 -17.34 18.07 0.46
N SER A 197 -16.89 19.31 0.62
CA SER A 197 -17.72 20.49 0.41
C SER A 197 -17.94 20.71 -1.09
N ALA A 198 -18.84 21.61 -1.48
CA ALA A 198 -19.00 21.98 -2.90
C ALA A 198 -17.69 22.48 -3.53
N LYS A 199 -16.89 23.24 -2.76
CA LYS A 199 -15.54 23.68 -3.15
C LYS A 199 -14.59 22.48 -3.34
N GLY A 200 -14.62 21.53 -2.40
CA GLY A 200 -13.80 20.31 -2.49
C GLY A 200 -14.16 19.42 -3.66
N ILE A 201 -15.45 19.23 -3.94
CA ILE A 201 -15.93 18.48 -5.11
C ILE A 201 -15.45 19.15 -6.39
N ALA A 202 -15.63 20.47 -6.54
CA ALA A 202 -15.15 21.18 -7.72
C ALA A 202 -13.63 21.00 -7.93
N PHE A 203 -12.83 21.12 -6.87
CA PHE A 203 -11.38 20.90 -6.93
C PHE A 203 -11.02 19.45 -7.29
N LEU A 204 -11.73 18.46 -6.74
CA LEU A 204 -11.53 17.04 -7.05
C LEU A 204 -11.78 16.76 -8.54
N GLU A 205 -12.92 17.23 -9.08
CA GLU A 205 -13.29 16.99 -10.48
C GLU A 205 -12.33 17.70 -11.47
N GLU A 206 -11.89 18.91 -11.12
CA GLU A 206 -10.84 19.63 -11.86
C GLU A 206 -9.57 18.78 -11.93
N LYS A 207 -9.08 18.28 -10.79
CA LYS A 207 -7.86 17.48 -10.72
C LYS A 207 -7.95 16.15 -11.47
N ILE A 208 -9.07 15.44 -11.35
CA ILE A 208 -9.29 14.18 -12.08
C ILE A 208 -9.19 14.42 -13.58
N LYS A 209 -9.79 15.50 -14.08
CA LYS A 209 -9.77 15.85 -15.49
C LYS A 209 -8.39 16.33 -15.98
N GLU A 210 -7.72 17.19 -15.22
CA GLU A 210 -6.41 17.75 -15.60
C GLU A 210 -5.32 16.68 -15.67
N GLU A 211 -5.33 15.74 -14.74
CA GLU A 211 -4.28 14.74 -14.59
C GLU A 211 -4.62 13.39 -15.28
N ASN A 212 -5.74 13.32 -16.02
CA ASN A 212 -6.29 12.08 -16.62
C ASN A 212 -6.26 10.92 -15.61
N LEU A 213 -6.70 11.19 -14.39
CA LEU A 213 -6.63 10.21 -13.33
C LEU A 213 -7.66 9.12 -13.59
N PHE A 214 -7.17 7.88 -13.66
CA PHE A 214 -7.99 6.66 -13.71
C PHE A 214 -8.77 6.44 -15.01
N THR A 215 -8.40 7.15 -16.08
CA THR A 215 -8.75 6.82 -17.49
C THR A 215 -7.65 5.96 -18.12
#